data_AF-A0A931YFE1-F1
#
_entry.id   AF-A0A931YFE1-F1
#
_cell.length_a   1.000
_cell.length_b   1.000
_cell.length_c   1.000
_cell.angle_alpha   90.00
_cell.angle_beta   90.00
_cell.angle_gamma   90.00
#
_symmetry.space_group_name_H-M   'P 1'
#
loop_
_entity.id
_entity.type
_entity.pdbx_description
1 polymer ?
#
loop_
_entity_poly.entity_id
_entity_poly.type
_entity_poly.pdbx_seq_one_letter_code
_entity_poly.pdbx_strand_id
1 'polypeptide(L)'
;MADEKSGWLKGAMLGLGLALTTAAVPAEAHMGERGLGWLQTELELSDDQVQAIRQLHQGQREARRELRRSLRETRTAVRELVLQGADAAAIQAKTAEVRELMGRAVELRVETLKGLAQILTPEQREKLAKLRPRHFMGKPRFRGGAPAA
;
A
#
# COMPACT_ATOMS: atom_id res chain seq x y z
N MET A 1 70.99 -11.02 25.34
CA MET A 1 69.63 -11.50 25.68
C MET A 1 69.17 -10.62 26.82
N ALA A 2 68.24 -9.71 26.52
CA ALA A 2 67.81 -8.66 27.43
C ALA A 2 66.31 -8.77 27.66
N ASP A 3 65.97 -8.95 28.92
CA ASP A 3 64.65 -8.80 29.52
C ASP A 3 64.19 -7.34 29.58
N GLU A 4 62.88 -7.20 29.76
CA GLU A 4 62.17 -6.12 30.45
C GLU A 4 61.96 -4.76 29.76
N LYS A 5 60.68 -4.42 29.54
CA LYS A 5 60.01 -3.18 29.97
C LYS A 5 58.54 -3.18 29.53
N SER A 6 57.67 -3.71 30.40
CA SER A 6 56.21 -3.54 30.31
C SER A 6 55.85 -2.16 30.87
N GLY A 7 55.67 -1.19 29.96
CA GLY A 7 55.22 0.16 30.27
C GLY A 7 53.70 0.23 30.35
N TRP A 8 53.20 0.61 31.53
CA TRP A 8 51.85 1.11 31.75
C TRP A 8 51.44 2.19 30.75
N LEU A 9 50.21 2.12 30.25
CA LEU A 9 49.36 3.30 30.08
C LEU A 9 47.91 2.93 30.40
N LYS A 10 47.49 3.36 31.59
CA LYS A 10 46.11 3.47 32.02
C LYS A 10 45.46 4.68 31.32
N GLY A 11 44.15 4.63 31.10
CA GLY A 11 43.30 5.79 30.83
C GLY A 11 42.46 5.60 29.56
N ALA A 12 41.24 5.09 29.64
CA ALA A 12 40.00 5.83 29.97
C ALA A 12 39.59 6.83 28.87
N MET A 13 38.51 6.51 28.14
CA MET A 13 37.38 7.36 27.75
C MET A 13 36.60 6.62 26.63
N LEU A 14 35.46 5.97 26.92
CA LEU A 14 34.14 6.61 27.02
C LEU A 14 33.89 7.59 25.87
N GLY A 15 33.57 7.05 24.70
CA GLY A 15 32.94 7.75 23.59
C GLY A 15 31.73 6.95 23.14
N LEU A 16 30.67 6.97 23.94
CA LEU A 16 29.37 6.41 23.61
C LEU A 16 28.82 7.21 22.42
N GLY A 17 28.95 6.66 21.21
CA GLY A 17 28.37 7.22 20.01
C GLY A 17 26.85 7.09 20.04
N LEU A 18 26.17 8.14 20.50
CA LEU A 18 24.73 8.28 20.31
C LEU A 18 24.49 9.26 19.16
N ALA A 19 24.63 8.76 17.94
CA ALA A 19 24.10 9.44 16.77
C ALA A 19 22.57 9.35 16.85
N LEU A 20 21.92 10.40 17.35
CA LEU A 20 20.49 10.61 17.15
C LEU A 20 20.25 10.86 15.66
N THR A 21 20.08 9.78 14.88
CA THR A 21 19.43 9.87 13.59
C THR A 21 17.97 10.20 13.87
N THR A 22 17.60 11.47 13.71
CA THR A 22 16.20 11.86 13.55
C THR A 22 15.70 11.21 12.27
N ALA A 23 15.05 10.06 12.40
CA ALA A 23 14.28 9.48 11.32
C ALA A 23 13.17 10.49 11.01
N ALA A 24 13.38 11.29 9.96
CA ALA A 24 12.33 12.11 9.39
C ALA A 24 11.20 11.17 8.97
N VAL A 25 10.11 11.20 9.73
CA VAL A 25 8.90 10.46 9.40
C VAL A 25 8.43 11.02 8.05
N PRO A 26 8.42 10.25 6.96
CA PRO A 26 8.00 10.77 5.67
C PRO A 26 6.55 11.24 5.80
N ALA A 27 6.32 12.51 5.44
CA ALA A 27 5.00 13.13 5.42
C ALA A 27 3.98 12.16 4.84
N GLU A 28 2.99 11.82 5.66
CA GLU A 28 1.98 10.81 5.37
C GLU A 28 1.31 11.15 4.04
N ALA A 29 1.52 10.29 3.04
CA ALA A 29 0.75 10.37 1.82
C ALA A 29 -0.74 10.15 2.19
N HIS A 30 -1.50 11.22 2.34
CA HIS A 30 -2.94 11.27 2.59
C HIS A 30 -3.72 10.65 1.43
N MET A 31 -3.66 9.33 1.32
CA MET A 31 -4.59 8.52 0.55
C MET A 31 -5.35 7.66 1.55
N GLY A 32 -6.49 8.16 2.03
CA GLY A 32 -7.36 7.41 2.93
C GLY A 32 -8.50 8.20 3.56
N GLU A 33 -8.30 9.50 3.83
CA GLU A 33 -9.25 10.27 4.65
C GLU A 33 -10.63 10.43 4.00
N ARG A 34 -10.69 10.68 2.69
CA ARG A 34 -11.99 10.87 2.01
C ARG A 34 -12.80 9.59 1.90
N GLY A 35 -12.14 8.44 1.71
CA GLY A 35 -12.82 7.14 1.61
C GLY A 35 -13.30 6.65 2.98
N LEU A 36 -12.47 6.80 4.00
CA LEU A 36 -12.82 6.42 5.36
C LEU A 36 -13.85 7.36 5.97
N GLY A 37 -13.79 8.67 5.70
CA GLY A 37 -14.77 9.63 6.18
C GLY A 37 -16.19 9.34 5.66
N TRP A 38 -16.32 8.99 4.37
CA TRP A 38 -17.61 8.55 3.83
C TRP A 38 -18.10 7.27 4.51
N LEU A 39 -17.21 6.29 4.73
CA LEU A 39 -17.57 5.03 5.38
C LEU A 39 -17.98 5.24 6.85
N GLN A 40 -17.32 6.16 7.56
CA GLN A 40 -17.65 6.54 8.92
C GLN A 40 -19.06 7.12 9.01
N THR A 41 -19.41 8.06 8.12
CA THR A 41 -20.77 8.63 8.08
C THR A 41 -21.79 7.57 7.70
N GLU A 42 -21.50 6.72 6.73
CA GLU A 42 -22.46 5.75 6.21
C GLU A 42 -22.70 4.60 7.19
N LEU A 43 -21.70 4.14 7.93
CA LEU A 43 -21.83 3.03 8.88
C LEU A 43 -21.91 3.46 10.34
N GLU A 44 -21.91 4.77 10.62
CA GLU A 44 -21.92 5.34 11.97
C GLU A 44 -20.80 4.73 12.83
N LEU A 45 -19.58 4.71 12.27
CA LEU A 45 -18.43 4.09 12.94
C LEU A 45 -18.02 4.89 14.18
N SER A 46 -17.72 4.18 15.27
CA SER A 46 -17.08 4.80 16.44
C SER A 46 -15.65 5.22 16.14
N ASP A 47 -15.09 6.11 16.96
CA ASP A 47 -13.69 6.55 16.80
C ASP A 47 -12.70 5.38 16.91
N ASP A 48 -12.97 4.43 17.79
CA ASP A 48 -12.17 3.21 17.94
C ASP A 48 -12.23 2.34 16.67
N GLN A 49 -13.43 2.18 16.08
CA GLN A 49 -13.59 1.45 14.83
C GLN A 49 -12.86 2.15 13.68
N VAL A 50 -12.95 3.48 13.60
CA VAL A 50 -12.24 4.28 12.60
C VAL A 50 -10.74 4.09 12.73
N GLN A 51 -10.20 4.12 13.96
CA GLN A 51 -8.78 3.91 14.21
C GLN A 51 -8.33 2.49 13.85
N ALA A 52 -9.10 1.48 14.20
CA ALA A 52 -8.82 0.09 13.82
C ALA A 52 -8.82 -0.10 12.28
N ILE A 53 -9.76 0.54 11.58
CA ILE A 53 -9.82 0.48 10.11
C ILE A 53 -8.62 1.20 9.48
N ARG A 54 -8.16 2.32 10.05
CA ARG A 54 -6.93 2.99 9.60
C ARG A 54 -5.73 2.07 9.72
N GLN A 55 -5.56 1.40 10.86
CA GLN A 55 -4.45 0.46 11.08
C GLN A 55 -4.51 -0.72 10.11
N LEU A 56 -5.70 -1.30 9.90
CA LEU A 56 -5.92 -2.35 8.89
C LEU A 56 -5.47 -1.90 7.49
N HIS A 57 -5.81 -0.67 7.09
CA HIS A 57 -5.36 -0.14 5.82
C HIS A 57 -3.86 0.17 5.82
N GLN A 58 -3.30 0.73 6.88
CA GLN A 58 -1.86 1.02 6.96
C GLN A 58 -1.02 -0.25 6.78
N GLY A 59 -1.39 -1.36 7.43
CA GLY A 59 -0.66 -2.64 7.33
C GLY A 59 -0.60 -3.22 5.92
N GLN A 60 -1.52 -2.85 5.04
CA GLN A 60 -1.59 -3.32 3.65
C GLN A 60 -1.17 -2.25 2.63
N ARG A 61 -0.69 -1.09 3.08
CA ARG A 61 -0.40 0.06 2.21
C ARG A 61 0.65 -0.24 1.17
N GLU A 62 1.74 -0.89 1.56
CA GLU A 62 2.86 -1.22 0.68
C GLU A 62 2.47 -2.27 -0.36
N ALA A 63 1.86 -3.37 0.08
CA ALA A 63 1.35 -4.42 -0.82
C ALA A 63 0.41 -3.85 -1.88
N ARG A 64 -0.52 -2.96 -1.49
CA ARG A 64 -1.41 -2.29 -2.46
C ARG A 64 -0.67 -1.31 -3.38
N ARG A 65 0.35 -0.60 -2.88
CA ARG A 65 1.15 0.32 -3.70
C ARG A 65 1.91 -0.47 -4.77
N GLU A 66 2.56 -1.54 -4.37
CA GLU A 66 3.33 -2.40 -5.26
C GLU A 66 2.41 -3.03 -6.31
N LEU A 67 1.32 -3.67 -5.88
CA LEU A 67 0.38 -4.28 -6.81
C LEU A 67 -0.16 -3.31 -7.86
N ARG A 68 -0.51 -2.07 -7.47
CA ARG A 68 -0.96 -1.04 -8.41
C ARG A 68 0.12 -0.65 -9.40
N ARG A 69 1.37 -0.54 -8.94
CA ARG A 69 2.52 -0.22 -9.76
C ARG A 69 2.75 -1.33 -10.79
N SER A 70 2.87 -2.59 -10.36
CA SER A 70 3.09 -3.72 -11.25
C SER A 70 1.94 -3.87 -12.26
N LEU A 71 0.68 -3.74 -11.84
CA LEU A 71 -0.45 -3.78 -12.76
C LEU A 71 -0.41 -2.70 -13.83
N ARG A 72 0.00 -1.47 -13.48
CA ARG A 72 0.15 -0.38 -14.44
C ARG A 72 1.26 -0.71 -15.43
N GLU A 73 2.43 -1.10 -14.94
CA GLU A 73 3.60 -1.44 -15.75
C GLU A 73 3.30 -2.59 -16.71
N THR A 74 2.74 -3.70 -16.23
CA THR A 74 2.41 -4.87 -17.06
C THR A 74 1.35 -4.55 -18.11
N ARG A 75 0.33 -3.73 -17.79
CA ARG A 75 -0.67 -3.30 -18.78
C ARG A 75 -0.07 -2.41 -19.87
N THR A 76 0.85 -1.52 -19.51
CA THR A 76 1.60 -0.72 -20.50
C THR A 76 2.41 -1.62 -21.42
N ALA A 77 3.13 -2.61 -20.86
CA ALA A 77 3.90 -3.56 -21.64
C ALA A 77 3.04 -4.38 -22.61
N VAL A 78 1.87 -4.87 -22.18
CA VAL A 78 0.91 -5.55 -23.07
C VAL A 78 0.51 -4.63 -24.23
N ARG A 79 0.19 -3.37 -23.95
CA ARG A 79 -0.18 -2.40 -24.97
C ARG A 79 0.95 -2.16 -25.96
N GLU A 80 2.19 -2.01 -25.47
CA GLU A 80 3.37 -1.82 -26.32
C GLU A 80 3.62 -3.02 -27.23
N LEU A 81 3.58 -4.25 -26.68
CA LEU A 81 3.74 -5.49 -27.46
C LEU A 81 2.71 -5.59 -28.60
N VAL A 82 1.44 -5.27 -28.32
CA VAL A 82 0.38 -5.27 -29.32
C VAL A 82 0.64 -4.22 -30.41
N LEU A 83 1.02 -2.99 -30.02
CA LEU A 83 1.26 -1.90 -30.97
C LEU A 83 2.52 -2.08 -31.81
N GLN A 84 3.51 -2.81 -31.29
CA GLN A 84 4.75 -3.15 -32.00
C GLN A 84 4.61 -4.40 -32.90
N GLY A 85 3.46 -5.07 -32.87
CA GLY A 85 3.25 -6.29 -33.66
C GLY A 85 4.08 -7.48 -33.16
N ALA A 86 4.32 -7.56 -31.85
CA ALA A 86 5.00 -8.71 -31.24
C ALA A 86 4.23 -10.02 -31.50
N ASP A 87 4.91 -11.15 -31.41
CA ASP A 87 4.29 -12.45 -31.63
C ASP A 87 3.23 -12.77 -30.54
N ALA A 88 2.31 -13.66 -30.90
CA ALA A 88 1.19 -14.02 -30.04
C ALA A 88 1.63 -14.63 -28.70
N ALA A 89 2.75 -15.35 -28.66
CA ALA A 89 3.23 -15.99 -27.43
C ALA A 89 3.76 -14.94 -26.44
N ALA A 90 4.49 -13.92 -26.91
CA ALA A 90 4.94 -12.81 -26.08
C ALA A 90 3.78 -12.02 -25.47
N ILE A 91 2.74 -11.73 -26.26
CA ILE A 91 1.52 -11.05 -25.77
C ILE A 91 0.79 -11.92 -24.75
N GLN A 92 0.66 -13.23 -25.01
CA GLN A 92 0.00 -14.17 -24.10
C GLN A 92 0.73 -14.30 -22.76
N ALA A 93 2.06 -14.39 -22.78
CA ALA A 93 2.88 -14.43 -21.57
C ALA A 93 2.65 -13.19 -20.70
N LYS A 94 2.72 -11.99 -21.29
CA LYS A 94 2.50 -10.74 -20.53
C LYS A 94 1.06 -10.59 -20.04
N THR A 95 0.10 -11.11 -20.80
CA THR A 95 -1.31 -11.15 -20.38
C THR A 95 -1.53 -12.10 -19.20
N ALA A 96 -0.80 -13.22 -19.13
CA ALA A 96 -0.86 -14.13 -17.97
C ALA A 96 -0.40 -13.43 -16.69
N GLU A 97 0.66 -12.61 -16.73
CA GLU A 97 1.09 -11.80 -15.59
C GLU A 97 -0.01 -10.83 -15.12
N VAL A 98 -0.77 -10.21 -16.04
CA VAL A 98 -1.91 -9.36 -15.66
C VAL A 98 -2.96 -10.15 -14.89
N ARG A 99 -3.27 -11.38 -15.33
CA ARG A 99 -4.26 -12.25 -14.66
C ARG A 99 -3.81 -12.61 -13.25
N GLU A 100 -2.53 -12.96 -13.08
CA GLU A 100 -1.96 -13.29 -11.78
C GLU A 100 -2.02 -12.09 -10.81
N LEU A 101 -1.63 -10.90 -11.28
CA LEU A 101 -1.73 -9.67 -10.50
C LEU A 101 -3.19 -9.33 -10.15
N MET A 102 -4.15 -9.58 -11.05
CA MET A 102 -5.58 -9.45 -10.74
C MET A 102 -6.02 -10.44 -9.65
N GLY A 103 -5.51 -11.66 -9.66
CA GLY A 103 -5.72 -12.64 -8.58
C GLY A 103 -5.26 -12.10 -7.23
N ARG A 104 -4.02 -11.61 -7.15
CA ARG A 104 -3.47 -10.96 -5.94
C ARG A 104 -4.28 -9.75 -5.48
N ALA A 105 -4.88 -9.01 -6.42
CA ALA A 105 -5.77 -7.89 -6.09
C ALA A 105 -7.04 -8.36 -5.38
N VAL A 106 -7.62 -9.47 -5.81
CA VAL A 106 -8.80 -10.06 -5.18
C VAL A 106 -8.45 -10.58 -3.79
N GLU A 107 -7.30 -11.27 -3.63
CA GLU A 107 -6.83 -11.76 -2.33
C GLU A 107 -6.68 -10.62 -1.31
N LEU A 108 -5.98 -9.54 -1.67
CA LEU A 108 -5.85 -8.37 -0.79
C LEU A 108 -7.21 -7.75 -0.44
N ARG A 109 -8.16 -7.76 -1.38
CA ARG A 109 -9.51 -7.26 -1.14
C ARG A 109 -10.27 -8.14 -0.15
N VAL A 110 -10.17 -9.46 -0.30
CA VAL A 110 -10.78 -10.44 0.60
C VAL A 110 -10.20 -10.30 2.01
N GLU A 111 -8.89 -10.18 2.15
CA GLU A 111 -8.25 -9.97 3.45
C GLU A 111 -8.66 -8.65 4.10
N THR A 112 -8.80 -7.58 3.31
CA THR A 112 -9.38 -6.32 3.81
C THR A 112 -10.82 -6.52 4.32
N LEU A 113 -11.66 -7.26 3.58
CA LEU A 113 -13.05 -7.50 3.97
C LEU A 113 -13.15 -8.36 5.25
N LYS A 114 -12.28 -9.36 5.39
CA LYS A 114 -12.19 -10.19 6.60
C LYS A 114 -11.79 -9.34 7.82
N GLY A 115 -10.79 -8.48 7.67
CA GLY A 115 -10.40 -7.54 8.72
C GLY A 115 -11.52 -6.56 9.09
N LEU A 116 -12.22 -5.99 8.10
CA LEU A 116 -13.38 -5.12 8.35
C LEU A 116 -14.50 -5.85 9.10
N ALA A 117 -14.79 -7.11 8.73
CA ALA A 117 -15.85 -7.88 9.36
C ALA A 117 -15.61 -8.13 10.87
N GLN A 118 -14.36 -8.13 11.31
CA GLN A 118 -13.97 -8.25 12.72
C GLN A 118 -14.15 -6.94 13.51
N ILE A 119 -14.11 -5.79 12.84
CA ILE A 119 -14.23 -4.46 13.46
C ILE A 119 -15.71 -4.01 13.54
N LEU A 120 -16.51 -4.38 12.54
CA LEU A 120 -17.90 -3.94 12.41
C LEU A 120 -18.87 -4.80 13.22
N THR A 121 -19.94 -4.18 13.72
CA THR A 121 -21.08 -4.91 14.31
C THR A 121 -21.85 -5.71 13.24
N PRO A 122 -22.68 -6.70 13.61
CA PRO A 122 -23.53 -7.41 12.66
C PRO A 122 -24.38 -6.49 11.78
N GLU A 123 -24.98 -5.46 12.36
CA GLU A 123 -25.85 -4.49 11.69
C GLU A 123 -25.06 -3.64 10.69
N GLN A 124 -23.86 -3.19 11.09
CA GLN A 124 -22.95 -2.44 10.21
C GLN A 124 -22.45 -3.30 9.04
N ARG A 125 -22.21 -4.60 9.25
CA ARG A 125 -21.86 -5.53 8.15
C ARG A 125 -22.99 -5.69 7.16
N GLU A 126 -24.23 -5.79 7.63
CA GLU A 126 -25.41 -5.87 6.77
C GLU A 126 -25.57 -4.57 5.96
N LYS A 127 -25.41 -3.41 6.60
CA LYS A 127 -25.43 -2.11 5.93
C LYS A 127 -24.32 -2.04 4.87
N LEU A 128 -23.09 -2.44 5.21
CA LEU A 128 -21.97 -2.50 4.27
C LEU A 128 -22.26 -3.39 3.05
N ALA A 129 -22.91 -4.54 3.22
CA ALA A 129 -23.28 -5.43 2.12
C ALA A 129 -24.31 -4.82 1.16
N LYS A 130 -25.15 -3.90 1.65
CA LYS A 130 -26.13 -3.15 0.84
C LYS A 130 -25.51 -1.97 0.09
N LEU A 131 -24.35 -1.49 0.53
CA LEU A 131 -23.63 -0.41 -0.16
C LEU A 131 -23.07 -0.91 -1.50
N ARG A 132 -23.52 -0.31 -2.61
CA ARG A 132 -23.00 -0.66 -3.94
C ARG A 132 -21.52 -0.26 -4.03
N PRO A 133 -20.64 -1.09 -4.63
CA PRO A 133 -19.19 -0.83 -4.74
C PRO A 133 -18.81 0.48 -5.44
N ARG A 134 -19.76 1.13 -6.12
CA ARG A 134 -19.58 2.35 -6.90
C ARG A 134 -19.12 3.57 -6.07
N HIS A 135 -19.21 3.50 -4.74
CA HIS A 135 -18.72 4.54 -3.82
C HIS A 135 -17.33 4.24 -3.22
N PHE A 136 -16.90 2.98 -3.18
CA PHE A 136 -15.56 2.59 -2.72
C PHE A 136 -14.47 2.78 -3.80
N MET A 137 -14.85 2.69 -5.07
CA MET A 137 -13.98 3.03 -6.18
C MET A 137 -14.09 4.53 -6.41
N GLY A 138 -13.06 5.29 -6.02
CA GLY A 138 -12.96 6.71 -6.37
C GLY A 138 -13.36 6.90 -7.82
N LYS A 139 -14.30 7.82 -8.07
CA LYS A 139 -14.81 8.14 -9.41
C LYS A 139 -13.63 8.14 -10.40
N PRO A 140 -13.73 7.49 -11.58
CA PRO A 140 -12.74 7.70 -12.61
C PRO A 140 -12.71 9.20 -12.88
N ARG A 141 -11.63 9.87 -12.45
CA ARG A 141 -11.37 11.22 -12.93
C ARG A 141 -10.96 11.01 -14.37
N PHE A 142 -11.93 11.06 -15.28
CA PHE A 142 -11.65 11.44 -16.65
C PHE A 142 -10.98 12.82 -16.56
N ARG A 143 -9.65 12.83 -16.48
CA ARG A 143 -8.85 14.00 -16.82
C ARG A 143 -8.85 14.03 -18.34
N GLY A 144 -10.00 14.39 -18.90
CA GLY A 144 -10.11 14.77 -20.30
C GLY A 144 -9.19 15.98 -20.46
N GLY A 145 -8.10 15.78 -21.20
CA GLY A 145 -7.36 16.91 -21.75
C GLY A 145 -8.35 17.70 -22.59
N ALA A 146 -8.50 18.99 -22.27
CA ALA A 146 -9.06 19.91 -23.24
C ALA A 146 -8.17 19.84 -24.51
N PRO A 147 -8.75 19.78 -25.72
CA PRO A 147 -7.95 20.01 -26.91
C PRO A 147 -7.38 21.42 -26.82
N ALA A 148 -6.05 21.54 -26.96
CA ALA A 148 -5.46 22.83 -27.27
C ALA A 148 -6.01 23.23 -28.65
N ALA A 149 -6.68 24.38 -28.68
CA ALA A 149 -7.12 25.06 -29.89
C ALA A 149 -5.92 25.63 -30.65
#